data_AF-A0A3Q4FZR3-F1
#
_entry.id   AF-A0A3Q4FZR3-F1
#
_cell.length_a   1.000
_cell.length_b   1.000
_cell.length_c   1.000
_cell.angle_alpha   90.00
_cell.angle_beta   90.00
_cell.angle_gamma   90.00
#
_symmetry.space_group_name_H-M   'P 1'
#
loop_
_entity.id
_entity.type
_entity.pdbx_description
1 polymer ?
#
loop_
_entity_poly.entity_id
_entity_poly.type
_entity_poly.pdbx_seq_one_letter_code
_entity_poly.pdbx_strand_id
1 'polypeptide(L)'
;PPLASSAGSSCCCSRPPAGKWLDAHYDPVAGIYTFSSCVDLADLSGDGENRLVVGDLGSGSSGMKLKVYRGTALMSESTLLDLPAGLVAFFMDLHEPRIPAVAVASGPCIYVYKNLRPYFKFTLPGLEINTLEQVCLCHQEEGRRAAVGPLAQLPVSGARRDGRVC
;
A
#
# COMPACT_ATOMS: atom_id res chain seq x y z
N PRO A 1 -2.51 -14.14 68.27
CA PRO A 1 -1.30 -14.96 67.97
C PRO A 1 -1.52 -16.41 68.44
N PRO A 2 -0.91 -17.46 67.84
CA PRO A 2 0.34 -17.53 67.05
C PRO A 2 0.12 -17.90 65.56
N LEU A 3 0.83 -17.25 64.63
CA LEU A 3 2.07 -17.64 63.91
C LEU A 3 1.84 -18.35 62.57
N ALA A 4 2.45 -17.76 61.54
CA ALA A 4 2.43 -18.14 60.14
C ALA A 4 3.25 -19.41 59.84
N SER A 5 2.89 -20.11 58.76
CA SER A 5 3.85 -20.86 57.94
C SER A 5 3.54 -20.63 56.46
N SER A 6 4.56 -20.14 55.75
CA SER A 6 4.61 -19.84 54.33
C SER A 6 4.79 -21.08 53.44
N ALA A 7 4.50 -20.84 52.16
CA ALA A 7 5.04 -21.49 50.94
C ALA A 7 4.25 -22.67 50.36
N GLY A 8 3.92 -22.53 49.07
CA GLY A 8 3.48 -23.64 48.24
C GLY A 8 2.59 -23.21 47.08
N SER A 9 3.21 -22.71 46.02
CA SER A 9 2.68 -22.55 44.68
C SER A 9 1.62 -23.60 44.29
N SER A 10 0.45 -23.14 43.84
CA SER A 10 -0.11 -23.73 42.63
C SER A 10 -0.93 -22.67 41.90
N CYS A 11 -0.34 -22.15 40.83
CA CYS A 11 -1.09 -21.50 39.78
C CYS A 11 -2.06 -22.56 39.27
N CYS A 12 -3.34 -22.46 39.60
CA CYS A 12 -4.39 -23.30 39.03
C CYS A 12 -4.67 -22.84 37.59
N CYS A 13 -3.66 -22.95 36.72
CA CYS A 13 -3.85 -22.89 35.28
C CYS A 13 -4.17 -24.31 34.82
N SER A 14 -5.44 -24.72 34.90
CA SER A 14 -5.89 -25.91 34.17
C SER A 14 -5.88 -25.61 32.67
N ARG A 15 -4.71 -25.71 32.04
CA ARG A 15 -4.54 -25.58 30.58
C ARG A 15 -5.03 -26.88 29.93
N PRO A 16 -6.05 -26.85 29.05
CA PRO A 16 -6.45 -28.02 28.27
C PRO A 16 -5.31 -28.40 27.29
N PRO A 17 -5.32 -29.63 26.72
CA PRO A 17 -4.14 -30.19 26.06
C PRO A 17 -3.67 -29.26 24.94
N ALA A 18 -2.46 -28.72 25.13
CA ALA A 18 -1.89 -27.73 24.23
C ALA A 18 -1.76 -28.34 22.83
N GLY A 19 -2.35 -27.69 21.82
CA GLY A 19 -2.00 -27.95 20.43
C GLY A 19 -0.49 -27.81 20.23
N LYS A 20 0.05 -28.39 19.14
CA LYS A 20 1.50 -28.41 18.82
C LYS A 20 2.14 -27.03 18.58
N TRP A 21 1.40 -25.95 18.81
CA TRP A 21 1.80 -24.58 18.54
C TRP A 21 2.36 -23.91 19.80
N LEU A 22 3.42 -23.13 19.60
CA LEU A 22 3.96 -22.21 20.60
C LEU A 22 3.52 -20.80 20.22
N ASP A 23 2.92 -20.08 21.17
CA ASP A 23 2.59 -18.68 20.98
C ASP A 23 3.86 -17.84 21.15
N ALA A 24 4.37 -17.30 20.04
CA ALA A 24 5.64 -16.58 20.02
C ALA A 24 5.47 -15.08 20.32
N HIS A 25 4.38 -14.47 19.84
CA HIS A 25 4.15 -13.04 20.00
C HIS A 25 2.68 -12.69 19.70
N TYR A 26 2.12 -11.79 20.50
CA TYR A 26 0.75 -11.31 20.35
C TYR A 26 0.73 -9.78 20.43
N ASP A 27 0.36 -9.13 19.32
CA ASP A 27 0.20 -7.68 19.22
C ASP A 27 -1.16 -7.33 18.58
N PRO A 28 -2.20 -7.02 19.39
CA PRO A 28 -3.52 -6.65 18.88
C PRO A 28 -3.60 -5.22 18.35
N VAL A 29 -2.57 -4.38 18.54
CA VAL A 29 -2.57 -2.96 18.15
C VAL A 29 -1.64 -2.66 16.97
N ALA A 30 -1.06 -3.69 16.34
CA ALA A 30 -0.17 -3.56 15.19
C ALA A 30 -0.77 -2.83 13.98
N GLY A 31 -2.11 -2.83 13.85
CA GLY A 31 -2.83 -2.08 12.80
C GLY A 31 -2.41 -2.49 11.39
N ILE A 32 -2.34 -3.80 11.14
CA ILE A 32 -1.99 -4.38 9.83
C ILE A 32 -3.28 -4.81 9.13
N TYR A 33 -3.62 -4.14 8.03
CA TYR A 33 -4.76 -4.50 7.19
C TYR A 33 -4.21 -5.01 5.86
N THR A 34 -4.24 -6.33 5.64
CA THR A 34 -3.63 -6.91 4.44
C THR A 34 -4.30 -8.23 4.03
N PHE A 35 -3.95 -8.71 2.84
CA PHE A 35 -4.29 -10.05 2.34
C PHE A 35 -3.03 -10.92 2.30
N SER A 36 -3.20 -12.24 2.26
CA SER A 36 -2.07 -13.17 2.16
C SER A 36 -1.20 -12.96 0.91
N SER A 37 -1.77 -12.45 -0.18
CA SER A 37 -1.04 -12.11 -1.41
C SER A 37 -0.14 -10.88 -1.27
N CYS A 38 -0.30 -10.09 -0.21
CA CYS A 38 0.43 -8.86 0.05
C CYS A 38 1.44 -9.01 1.19
N VAL A 39 1.80 -10.24 1.54
CA VAL A 39 2.74 -10.56 2.62
C VAL A 39 3.84 -11.46 2.08
N ASP A 40 5.10 -11.18 2.45
CA ASP A 40 6.23 -12.04 2.11
C ASP A 40 7.34 -11.98 3.18
N LEU A 41 8.24 -12.95 3.16
CA LEU A 41 9.40 -13.07 4.06
C LEU A 41 10.70 -13.15 3.26
N ALA A 42 11.60 -12.19 3.49
CA ALA A 42 12.89 -12.19 2.80
C ALA A 42 13.99 -11.48 3.59
N ASP A 43 15.23 -11.92 3.41
CA ASP A 43 16.42 -11.23 3.92
C ASP A 43 16.76 -10.02 3.03
N LEU A 44 16.14 -8.88 3.34
CA LEU A 44 16.33 -7.63 2.59
C LEU A 44 17.67 -6.93 2.87
N SER A 45 18.54 -7.47 3.72
CA SER A 45 19.84 -6.87 4.06
C SER A 45 21.04 -7.77 3.77
N GLY A 46 20.80 -9.04 3.44
CA GLY A 46 21.86 -10.03 3.23
C GLY A 46 22.58 -10.43 4.52
N ASP A 47 21.94 -10.23 5.68
CA ASP A 47 22.51 -10.52 7.01
C ASP A 47 22.07 -11.89 7.57
N GLY A 48 21.32 -12.66 6.79
CA GLY A 48 20.76 -13.95 7.19
C GLY A 48 19.46 -13.83 8.00
N GLU A 49 18.94 -12.61 8.21
CA GLU A 49 17.71 -12.39 8.97
C GLU A 49 16.54 -12.01 8.04
N ASN A 50 15.53 -12.89 8.00
CA ASN A 50 14.32 -12.61 7.23
C ASN A 50 13.50 -11.51 7.89
N ARG A 51 13.03 -10.59 7.05
CA ARG A 51 12.12 -9.50 7.41
C ARG A 51 10.74 -9.81 6.86
N LEU A 52 9.71 -9.53 7.65
CA LEU A 52 8.33 -9.64 7.23
C LEU A 52 7.95 -8.37 6.47
N VAL A 53 7.56 -8.52 5.22
CA VAL A 53 7.18 -7.45 4.32
C VAL A 53 5.67 -7.50 4.13
N VAL A 54 5.00 -6.37 4.31
CA VAL A 54 3.53 -6.29 4.25
C VAL A 54 3.09 -5.07 3.45
N GLY A 55 2.27 -5.30 2.43
CA GLY A 55 1.47 -4.28 1.77
C GLY A 55 0.22 -3.99 2.60
N ASP A 56 0.25 -2.93 3.38
CA ASP A 56 -0.88 -2.45 4.18
C ASP A 56 -1.85 -1.65 3.30
N LEU A 57 -3.11 -2.07 3.34
CA LEU A 57 -4.24 -1.48 2.62
C LEU A 57 -4.68 -0.15 3.26
N GLY A 58 -4.30 0.09 4.53
CA GLY A 58 -4.73 1.25 5.29
C GLY A 58 -6.26 1.32 5.42
N SER A 59 -6.83 2.49 5.14
CA SER A 59 -8.30 2.69 5.15
C SER A 59 -9.00 2.27 3.85
N GLY A 60 -8.26 1.73 2.88
CA GLY A 60 -8.76 1.41 1.53
C GLY A 60 -8.89 2.63 0.59
N SER A 61 -8.99 3.85 1.11
CA SER A 61 -9.02 5.09 0.32
C SER A 61 -7.73 5.92 0.43
N SER A 62 -7.01 5.78 1.55
CA SER A 62 -5.77 6.48 1.82
C SER A 62 -4.95 5.75 2.89
N GLY A 63 -3.66 6.08 2.95
CA GLY A 63 -2.76 5.52 3.96
C GLY A 63 -2.29 4.11 3.63
N MET A 64 -2.25 3.73 2.36
CA MET A 64 -1.61 2.49 1.91
C MET A 64 -0.10 2.59 2.11
N LYS A 65 0.51 1.55 2.66
CA LYS A 65 1.94 1.56 3.01
C LYS A 65 2.58 0.21 2.83
N LEU A 66 3.84 0.21 2.41
CA LEU A 66 4.74 -0.93 2.50
C LEU A 66 5.40 -0.90 3.88
N LYS A 67 4.99 -1.81 4.76
CA LYS A 67 5.56 -1.99 6.10
C LYS A 67 6.56 -3.14 6.08
N VAL A 68 7.67 -2.97 6.78
CA VAL A 68 8.68 -4.02 6.95
C VAL A 68 8.99 -4.18 8.42
N TYR A 69 8.90 -5.41 8.91
CA TYR A 69 9.16 -5.76 10.30
C TYR A 69 10.45 -6.59 10.40
N ARG A 70 11.20 -6.32 11.47
CA ARG A 70 12.36 -7.11 11.88
C ARG A 70 12.10 -7.63 13.28
N GLY A 71 12.02 -8.95 13.43
CA GLY A 71 11.47 -9.57 14.63
C GLY A 71 10.05 -9.10 14.89
N THR A 72 9.80 -8.52 16.06
CA THR A 72 8.49 -7.99 16.46
C THR A 72 8.35 -6.47 16.26
N ALA A 73 9.39 -5.80 15.77
CA ALA A 73 9.40 -4.34 15.63
C ALA A 73 9.22 -3.90 14.17
N LEU A 74 8.48 -2.81 13.96
CA LEU A 74 8.39 -2.15 12.66
C LEU A 74 9.74 -1.48 12.35
N MET A 75 10.39 -1.93 11.28
CA MET A 75 11.70 -1.46 10.82
C MET A 75 11.58 -0.29 9.84
N SER A 76 10.67 -0.39 8.88
CA SER A 76 10.49 0.66 7.87
C SER A 76 9.07 0.73 7.37
N GLU A 77 8.69 1.92 6.90
CA GLU A 77 7.40 2.19 6.32
C GLU A 77 7.58 3.10 5.10
N SER A 78 6.94 2.77 3.98
CA SER A 78 6.97 3.57 2.75
C SER A 78 5.56 3.72 2.20
N THR A 79 5.14 4.93 1.84
CA THR A 79 3.80 5.18 1.30
C THR A 79 3.65 4.56 -0.09
N LEU A 80 2.59 3.80 -0.30
CA LEU A 80 2.20 3.30 -1.61
C LEU A 80 1.31 4.33 -2.31
N LEU A 81 1.39 4.37 -3.64
CA LEU A 81 0.62 5.32 -4.45
C LEU A 81 -0.84 4.89 -4.62
N ASP A 82 -1.11 3.59 -4.53
CA ASP A 82 -2.42 2.99 -4.76
C ASP A 82 -2.54 1.68 -3.95
N LEU A 83 -3.72 1.06 -3.96
CA LEU A 83 -4.01 -0.17 -3.24
C LEU A 83 -3.13 -1.33 -3.74
N PRO A 84 -2.40 -2.03 -2.85
CA PRO A 84 -1.61 -3.19 -3.25
C PRO A 84 -2.51 -4.38 -3.57
N ALA A 85 -2.33 -4.95 -4.75
CA ALA A 85 -3.01 -6.18 -5.18
C ALA A 85 -2.18 -7.44 -4.88
N GLY A 86 -0.86 -7.30 -4.88
CA GLY A 86 0.07 -8.38 -4.56
C GLY A 86 1.48 -7.87 -4.28
N LEU A 87 2.24 -8.66 -3.53
CA LEU A 87 3.61 -8.36 -3.14
C LEU A 87 4.47 -9.61 -3.26
N VAL A 88 5.70 -9.47 -3.75
CA VAL A 88 6.67 -10.57 -3.80
C VAL A 88 8.09 -10.04 -3.62
N ALA A 89 8.89 -10.75 -2.84
CA ALA A 89 10.32 -10.59 -2.77
C ALA A 89 10.99 -11.52 -3.79
N PHE A 90 11.88 -10.97 -4.61
CA PHE A 90 12.53 -11.71 -5.69
C PHE A 90 13.95 -11.21 -5.91
N PHE A 91 14.82 -12.09 -6.40
CA PHE A 91 16.19 -11.73 -6.76
C PHE A 91 16.22 -11.09 -8.14
N MET A 92 16.69 -9.85 -8.23
CA MET A 92 16.81 -9.13 -9.51
C MET A 92 18.03 -9.57 -10.34
N ASP A 93 19.07 -10.09 -9.67
CA ASP A 93 20.35 -10.44 -10.26
C ASP A 93 20.77 -11.84 -9.79
N LEU A 94 21.61 -12.50 -10.58
CA LEU A 94 22.22 -13.80 -10.31
C LEU A 94 23.57 -13.68 -9.60
N HIS A 95 24.18 -12.47 -9.53
CA HIS A 95 25.46 -12.25 -8.84
C HIS A 95 25.35 -12.30 -7.31
N GLU A 96 26.37 -12.87 -6.66
CA GLU A 96 26.49 -12.93 -5.20
C GLU A 96 27.17 -11.68 -4.63
N PRO A 97 26.76 -11.18 -3.45
CA PRO A 97 25.66 -11.66 -2.61
C PRO A 97 24.27 -11.26 -3.14
N ARG A 98 23.35 -12.22 -3.18
CA ARG A 98 21.98 -11.98 -3.65
C ARG A 98 21.12 -11.32 -2.56
N ILE A 99 20.87 -10.03 -2.68
CA ILE A 99 19.87 -9.31 -1.88
C ILE A 99 18.58 -9.19 -2.71
N PRO A 100 17.44 -9.72 -2.23
CA PRO A 100 16.17 -9.64 -2.93
C PRO A 100 15.62 -8.21 -2.92
N ALA A 101 14.92 -7.86 -3.99
CA ALA A 101 14.10 -6.66 -4.07
C ALA A 101 12.63 -7.03 -3.80
N VAL A 102 11.83 -6.04 -3.44
CA VAL A 102 10.38 -6.21 -3.24
C VAL A 102 9.64 -5.62 -4.43
N ALA A 103 8.82 -6.39 -5.12
CA ALA A 103 7.84 -5.90 -6.09
C ALA A 103 6.47 -5.79 -5.44
N VAL A 104 5.82 -4.65 -5.65
CA VAL A 104 4.44 -4.38 -5.22
C VAL A 104 3.62 -4.06 -6.46
N ALA A 105 2.57 -4.84 -6.72
CA ALA A 105 1.61 -4.56 -7.78
C ALA A 105 0.53 -3.62 -7.24
N SER A 106 0.35 -2.46 -7.86
CA SER A 106 -0.72 -1.50 -7.50
C SER A 106 -1.21 -0.77 -8.75
N GLY A 107 -2.53 -0.79 -8.97
CA GLY A 107 -3.13 -0.29 -10.21
C GLY A 107 -2.53 -0.97 -11.46
N PRO A 108 -2.23 -0.23 -12.54
CA PRO A 108 -1.61 -0.78 -13.75
C PRO A 108 -0.07 -0.89 -13.65
N CYS A 109 0.49 -0.79 -12.45
CA CYS A 109 1.94 -0.63 -12.25
C CYS A 109 2.52 -1.70 -11.30
N ILE A 110 3.78 -2.04 -11.53
CA ILE A 110 4.60 -2.81 -10.60
C ILE A 110 5.72 -1.89 -10.10
N TYR A 111 5.75 -1.67 -8.79
CA TYR A 111 6.76 -0.86 -8.11
C TYR A 111 7.80 -1.77 -7.49
N VAL A 112 9.06 -1.61 -7.88
CA VAL A 112 10.19 -2.38 -7.35
C VAL A 112 10.94 -1.52 -6.36
N TYR A 113 11.14 -2.06 -5.16
CA TYR A 113 11.89 -1.48 -4.07
C TYR A 113 13.17 -2.27 -3.85
N LYS A 114 14.31 -1.60 -3.97
CA LYS A 114 15.64 -2.17 -3.69
C LYS A 114 16.19 -1.51 -2.45
N ASN A 115 16.62 -2.30 -1.46
CA ASN A 115 17.07 -1.79 -0.17
C ASN A 115 16.06 -0.83 0.47
N LEU A 116 14.77 -1.18 0.40
CA LEU A 116 13.65 -0.42 0.95
C LEU A 116 13.46 0.99 0.33
N ARG A 117 14.04 1.23 -0.85
CA ARG A 117 13.89 2.49 -1.60
C ARG A 117 13.24 2.21 -2.95
N PRO A 118 12.32 3.09 -3.42
CA PRO A 118 11.80 2.99 -4.78
C PRO A 118 12.96 2.94 -5.79
N TYR A 119 12.98 1.91 -6.62
CA TYR A 119 14.06 1.66 -7.58
C TYR A 119 13.55 1.74 -9.03
N PHE A 120 12.42 1.09 -9.31
CA PHE A 120 11.88 1.02 -10.65
C PHE A 120 10.35 0.97 -10.63
N LYS A 121 9.72 1.52 -11.67
CA LYS A 121 8.29 1.42 -11.90
C LYS A 121 8.07 0.87 -13.29
N PHE A 122 7.45 -0.31 -13.37
CA PHE A 122 6.90 -0.84 -14.60
C PHE A 122 5.44 -0.41 -14.71
N THR A 123 5.01 0.04 -15.89
CA THR A 123 3.60 0.32 -16.19
C THR A 123 3.18 -0.61 -17.31
N LEU A 124 2.03 -1.27 -17.17
CA LEU A 124 1.50 -2.15 -18.20
C LEU A 124 1.30 -1.36 -19.51
N PRO A 125 1.63 -1.96 -20.67
CA PRO A 125 1.38 -1.31 -21.95
C PRO A 125 -0.12 -1.10 -22.15
N GLY A 126 -0.50 0.09 -22.60
CA GLY A 126 -1.88 0.37 -22.98
C GLY A 126 -2.29 -0.51 -24.18
N LEU A 127 -3.54 -0.97 -24.17
CA LEU A 127 -4.12 -1.66 -25.31
C LEU A 127 -4.88 -0.66 -26.19
N GLU A 128 -4.88 -0.87 -27.50
CA GLU A 128 -5.70 -0.08 -28.40
C GLU A 128 -7.19 -0.35 -28.15
N ILE A 129 -7.97 0.73 -28.17
CA ILE A 129 -9.43 0.67 -28.02
C ILE A 129 -10.02 0.02 -29.28
N ASN A 130 -11.09 -0.77 -29.14
CA ASN A 130 -11.75 -1.37 -30.29
C ASN A 130 -12.30 -0.27 -31.24
N THR A 131 -12.22 -0.47 -32.55
CA THR A 131 -12.68 0.51 -33.55
C THR A 131 -14.14 0.91 -33.39
N LEU A 132 -15.03 0.00 -33.00
CA LEU A 132 -16.45 0.32 -32.74
C LEU A 132 -16.62 1.25 -31.54
N GLU A 133 -15.84 1.02 -30.48
CA GLU A 133 -15.84 1.88 -29.28
C GLU A 133 -15.23 3.24 -29.60
N GLN A 134 -14.18 3.31 -30.41
CA GLN A 134 -13.60 4.57 -30.87
C GLN A 134 -14.64 5.41 -31.61
N VAL A 135 -15.46 4.79 -32.47
CA VAL A 135 -16.53 5.47 -33.20
C VAL A 135 -17.63 5.94 -32.25
N CYS A 136 -18.01 5.15 -31.25
CA CYS A 136 -18.99 5.58 -30.25
C CYS A 136 -18.45 6.75 -29.41
N LEU A 137 -17.21 6.66 -28.95
CA LEU A 137 -16.54 7.73 -28.21
C LEU A 137 -16.46 9.01 -29.04
N CYS A 138 -16.08 8.93 -30.32
CA CYS A 138 -15.96 10.14 -31.13
C CYS A 138 -17.33 10.83 -31.32
N HIS A 139 -18.40 10.07 -31.55
CA HIS A 139 -19.76 10.62 -31.64
C HIS A 139 -20.24 11.24 -30.32
N GLN A 140 -19.93 10.60 -29.19
CA GLN A 140 -20.30 11.14 -27.88
C GLN A 140 -19.51 12.41 -27.54
N GLU A 141 -18.22 12.46 -27.86
CA GLU A 141 -17.38 13.64 -27.70
C GLU A 141 -17.85 14.80 -28.59
N GLU A 142 -18.25 14.51 -29.83
CA GLU A 142 -18.86 15.47 -30.77
C GLU A 142 -20.18 16.02 -30.19
N GLY A 143 -21.08 15.14 -29.74
CA GLY A 143 -22.35 15.53 -29.13
C GLY A 143 -22.18 16.32 -27.84
N ARG A 144 -21.20 15.97 -27.00
CA ARG A 144 -20.83 16.73 -25.79
C ARG A 144 -20.29 18.11 -26.14
N ARG A 145 -19.44 18.23 -27.17
CA ARG A 145 -18.92 19.52 -27.65
C ARG A 145 -20.03 20.39 -28.24
N ALA A 146 -20.93 19.80 -29.03
CA ALA A 146 -22.08 20.49 -29.61
C ALA A 146 -23.07 21.00 -28.54
N ALA A 147 -23.27 20.23 -27.46
CA ALA A 147 -24.12 20.64 -26.34
C ALA A 147 -23.51 21.75 -25.46
N VAL A 148 -22.20 22.01 -25.58
CA VAL A 148 -21.47 23.00 -24.75
C VAL A 148 -21.31 24.38 -25.44
N GLY A 149 -21.83 24.58 -26.65
CA GLY A 149 -21.87 25.91 -27.31
C GLY A 149 -23.28 26.42 -27.63
N PRO A 150 -23.57 27.75 -27.66
CA PRO A 150 -22.89 28.92 -27.11
C PRO A 150 -23.78 29.62 -26.05
N LEU A 151 -23.82 29.14 -24.80
CA LEU A 151 -24.38 29.90 -23.67
C LEU A 151 -23.32 30.73 -22.92
N ALA A 152 -22.05 30.68 -23.37
CA ALA A 152 -20.93 31.40 -22.76
C ALA A 152 -20.65 32.79 -23.37
N GLN A 153 -21.55 33.35 -24.18
CA GLN A 153 -21.43 34.71 -24.71
C GLN A 153 -22.62 35.58 -24.30
N LEU A 154 -22.73 35.86 -22.99
CA LEU A 154 -23.40 37.10 -22.59
C LEU A 154 -22.35 38.21 -22.61
N PRO A 155 -22.52 39.27 -23.42
CA PRO A 155 -21.61 40.40 -23.40
C PRO A 155 -21.70 41.08 -22.03
N VAL A 156 -20.58 41.16 -21.31
CA VAL A 156 -20.44 42.00 -20.13
C VAL A 156 -20.44 43.45 -20.62
N SER A 157 -21.63 43.99 -20.88
CA SER A 157 -21.79 45.38 -21.28
C SER A 157 -21.58 46.29 -20.07
N GLY A 158 -20.52 47.10 -20.13
CA GLY A 158 -20.54 48.47 -19.62
C GLY A 158 -20.15 48.69 -18.16
N ALA A 159 -18.85 48.82 -17.89
CA ALA A 159 -18.37 49.71 -16.83
C ALA A 159 -17.02 50.33 -17.24
N ARG A 160 -17.04 51.30 -18.16
CA ARG A 160 -15.93 52.25 -18.30
C ARG A 160 -16.03 53.25 -17.15
N ARG A 161 -15.12 53.13 -16.17
CA ARG A 161 -14.79 54.23 -15.27
C ARG A 161 -14.00 55.24 -16.07
N ASP A 162 -14.58 56.41 -16.28
CA ASP A 162 -13.82 57.62 -16.59
C ASP A 162 -13.92 58.58 -15.41
N GLY A 163 -12.83 59.31 -15.19
CA GLY A 163 -12.42 59.80 -13.88
C GLY A 163 -13.22 60.98 -13.31
N ARG A 164 -13.10 61.12 -11.99
CA ARG A 164 -13.00 62.45 -11.37
C ARG A 164 -12.09 62.37 -10.15
N VAL A 165 -10.99 63.11 -10.23
CA VAL A 165 -10.23 63.61 -9.09
C VAL A 165 -11.08 64.70 -8.45
N CYS A 166 -11.30 64.54 -7.14
CA CYS A 166 -11.83 65.42 -6.08
C CYS A 166 -12.77 64.59 -5.21
#